data_AF-A0A0G1YY81-F1
#
_entry.id   AF-A0A0G1YY81-F1
#
_cell.length_a   1.000
_cell.length_b   1.000
_cell.length_c   1.000
_cell.angle_alpha   90.00
_cell.angle_beta   90.00
_cell.angle_gamma   90.00
#
_symmetry.space_group_name_H-M   'P 1'
#
loop_
_entity.id
_entity.type
_entity.pdbx_description
1 polymer ?
#
loop_
_entity_poly.entity_id
_entity_poly.type
_entity_poly.pdbx_seq_one_letter_code
_entity_poly.pdbx_strand_id
1 'polypeptide(L)' 'MPHLKLTLSILAVPLGAFLFVYGGYDDSPGAQLLGLLLALTGIVGAVKSWKRLRR' A
#
# COMPACT_ATOMS: atom_id res chain seq x y z
N MET A 1 6.82 -9.99 -15.08
CA MET A 1 6.11 -8.69 -15.12
C MET A 1 6.51 -7.77 -13.96
N PRO A 2 7.75 -7.26 -13.92
CA PRO A 2 8.20 -6.34 -12.86
C PRO A 2 7.40 -5.03 -12.85
N HIS A 3 6.95 -4.56 -14.01
CA HIS A 3 6.11 -3.37 -14.16
C HIS A 3 4.74 -3.51 -13.46
N LEU A 4 4.05 -4.65 -13.64
CA LEU A 4 2.76 -4.91 -12.97
C LEU A 4 2.90 -4.88 -11.44
N LYS A 5 3.94 -5.52 -10.90
CA LYS A 5 4.19 -5.53 -9.45
C LYS A 5 4.45 -4.13 -8.91
N LEU A 6 5.19 -3.30 -9.65
CA LEU A 6 5.43 -1.92 -9.29
C LEU A 6 4.12 -1.11 -9.31
N THR A 7 3.32 -1.21 -10.38
CA THR A 7 2.04 -0.51 -10.50
C THR A 7 1.07 -0.88 -9.37
N LEU A 8 0.93 -2.19 -9.07
CA LEU A 8 0.08 -2.65 -7.96
C LEU A 8 0.58 -2.15 -6.60
N SER A 9 1.90 -2.15 -6.40
CA SER A 9 2.50 -1.65 -5.15
C SER A 9 2.26 -0.15 -4.96
N ILE A 10 2.35 0.63 -6.04
CA ILE A 10 2.07 2.07 -6.01
C ILE A 10 0.59 2.32 -5.73
N LEU A 11 -0.33 1.55 -6.34
CA LEU A 11 -1.77 1.67 -6.11
C LEU A 11 -2.21 1.25 -4.70
N ALA A 12 -1.49 0.31 -4.08
CA ALA A 12 -1.78 -0.12 -2.71
C ALA A 12 -1.55 0.99 -1.67
N VAL A 13 -0.64 1.95 -1.93
CA VAL A 13 -0.35 3.07 -1.01
C VAL A 13 -1.55 4.02 -0.83
N PRO A 14 -2.11 4.65 -1.89
CA PRO A 14 -3.28 5.50 -1.74
C PRO A 14 -4.52 4.71 -1.30
N LEU A 15 -4.65 3.43 -1.70
CA LEU A 15 -5.75 2.58 -1.24
C LEU A 15 -5.68 2.29 0.26
N GLY A 16 -4.48 2.01 0.79
CA GLY A 16 -4.25 1.83 2.22
C GLY A 16 -4.47 3.12 3.01
N ALA A 17 -3.99 4.26 2.50
CA ALA A 17 -4.24 5.57 3.11
C ALA A 17 -5.73 5.92 3.14
N PHE A 18 -6.45 5.68 2.04
CA PHE A 18 -7.90 5.83 1.98
C PHE A 18 -8.61 4.98 3.03
N LEU A 19 -8.28 3.68 3.11
CA LEU A 19 -8.89 2.77 4.07
C LEU A 19 -8.57 3.16 5.52
N PHE A 20 -7.38 3.70 5.78
CA PHE A 20 -7.00 4.21 7.09
C PHE A 20 -7.87 5.41 7.50
N VAL A 21 -8.02 6.39 6.61
CA VAL A 21 -8.85 7.59 6.88
C VAL A 21 -10.32 7.20 7.01
N TYR A 22 -10.84 6.36 6.10
CA TYR A 22 -12.21 5.88 6.15
C TYR A 22 -12.48 5.06 7.42
N GLY A 23 -11.55 4.20 7.82
CA GLY A 23 -11.63 3.46 9.07
C GLY A 23 -11.65 4.35 10.31
N GLY A 24 -10.98 5.52 10.26
CA GLY A 24 -11.10 6.52 11.32
C GLY A 24 -12.43 7.26 11.33
N TYR A 25 -13.03 7.48 10.16
CA TYR A 25 -14.37 8.05 10.06
C TYR A 25 -15.45 7.11 10.62
N ASP A 26 -15.28 5.80 10.41
CA ASP A 26 -16.18 4.75 10.89
C ASP A 26 -15.86 4.25 12.32
N ASP A 27 -14.93 4.90 13.03
CA ASP A 27 -14.41 4.50 14.35
C ASP A 27 -14.05 2.99 14.43
N SER A 28 -13.54 2.48 13.31
CA SER A 28 -13.24 1.07 13.06
C SER A 28 -11.72 0.84 13.14
N PRO A 29 -11.16 0.50 14.31
CA PRO A 29 -9.72 0.32 14.49
C PRO A 29 -9.14 -0.81 13.61
N GLY A 30 -9.96 -1.81 13.26
CA GLY A 30 -9.58 -2.86 12.31
C GLY A 30 -9.35 -2.33 10.90
N ALA A 31 -10.22 -1.43 10.42
CA ALA A 31 -10.07 -0.80 9.11
C ALA A 31 -8.84 0.11 9.07
N GLN A 32 -8.56 0.83 10.15
CA GLN A 32 -7.30 1.57 10.29
C GLN A 32 -6.08 0.66 10.21
N LEU A 33 -6.05 -0.43 10.99
CA LEU A 33 -4.93 -1.38 10.96
C LEU A 33 -4.71 -1.97 9.56
N LEU A 34 -5.78 -2.39 8.89
CA LEU A 34 -5.73 -2.91 7.52
C LEU A 34 -5.23 -1.87 6.53
N GLY A 35 -5.71 -0.62 6.63
CA GLY A 35 -5.25 0.49 5.80
C GLY A 35 -3.75 0.76 5.97
N LEU A 36 -3.27 0.76 7.21
CA LEU A 36 -1.85 0.93 7.51
C LEU A 36 -1.00 -0.21 6.94
N LEU A 37 -1.41 -1.47 7.16
CA LEU A 37 -0.69 -2.63 6.64
C LEU A 37 -0.66 -2.65 5.11
N LEU A 38 -1.77 -2.30 4.46
CA LEU A 38 -1.84 -2.20 3.00
C LEU A 38 -0.92 -1.11 2.45
N ALA A 39 -0.87 0.06 3.10
CA ALA A 39 0.03 1.13 2.71
C ALA A 39 1.50 0.73 2.87
N LEU A 40 1.87 0.12 4.01
CA LEU A 40 3.24 -0.33 4.28
C LEU A 40 3.70 -1.42 3.32
N THR A 41 2.83 -2.40 3.04
CA THR A 41 3.15 -3.47 2.06
C THR A 41 3.29 -2.91 0.65
N GLY A 42 2.47 -1.93 0.27
CA GLY A 42 2.63 -1.15 -0.97
C GLY A 42 3.99 -0.45 -1.05
N ILE A 43 4.40 0.28 -0.01
CA ILE A 43 5.70 0.96 0.04
C ILE A 43 6.86 -0.04 -0.09
N VAL A 44 6.86 -1.11 0.71
CA VAL A 44 7.91 -2.13 0.68
C VAL A 44 7.97 -2.83 -0.69
N GLY A 45 6.81 -3.14 -1.28
CA GLY A 45 6.68 -3.73 -2.61
C GLY A 45 7.24 -2.82 -3.70
N ALA A 46 6.95 -1.52 -3.64
CA ALA A 46 7.42 -0.53 -4.60
C ALA A 46 8.96 -0.38 -4.51
N VAL A 47 9.52 -0.25 -3.30
CA VAL A 47 10.97 -0.14 -3.08
C VAL A 47 11.70 -1.39 -3.59
N LYS A 48 11.20 -2.59 -3.27
CA LYS A 48 11.82 -3.85 -3.74
C LYS A 48 11.74 -4.00 -5.26
N SER A 49 10.61 -3.62 -5.87
CA SER A 49 10.40 -3.70 -7.31
C SER A 49 11.29 -2.71 -8.07
N TRP A 50 11.42 -1.49 -7.55
CA TRP A 50 12.30 -0.48 -8.13
C TRP A 50 13.78 -0.91 -8.04
N LYS A 51 14.23 -1.40 -6.88
CA LYS A 51 15.61 -1.92 -6.75
C LYS A 51 15.91 -3.04 -7.74
N ARG A 52 14.93 -3.87 -8.08
CA ARG A 52 15.07 -4.93 -9.09
C ARG A 52 15.11 -4.41 -10.52
N LEU A 53 14.33 -3.37 -10.84
CA LEU A 53 14.33 -2.75 -12.17
C LEU A 53 15.62 -1.97 -12.47
N ARG A 54 16.35 -1.53 -11.43
CA ARG A 54 17.60 -0.77 -11.54
C ARG A 54 18.86 -1.66 -11.49
N ARG A 55 18.71 -2.96 -11.24
CA ARG A 55 19.78 -3.96 -11.38
C ARG A 55 19.67 -4.63 -12.73
#